data_AF-A0A376RMD5-F1
#
_entry.id   AF-A0A376RMD5-F1
#
_cell.length_a   1.000
_cell.length_b   1.000
_cell.length_c   1.000
_cell.angle_alpha   90.00
_cell.angle_beta   90.00
_cell.angle_gamma   90.00
#
_symmetry.space_group_name_H-M   'P 1'
#
loop_
_entity.id
_entity.type
_entity.pdbx_description
1 polymer ?
#
loop_
_entity_poly.entity_id
_entity_poly.type
_entity_poly.pdbx_seq_one_letter_code
_entity_poly.pdbx_strand_id
1 'polypeptide(L)'
;MWALFMIRNVKKQRPVNLDLQTIRFPITAIASILHRVSGVITFVAVGILLWLLGTSLSSPEGFEQASAIMGSFFVKFIMWGILTALAYHVVVGIRT
;
A
#
# COMPACT_ATOMS: atom_id res chain seq x y z
N MET A 1 21.62 12.27 -47.97
CA MET A 1 22.66 11.43 -47.33
C MET A 1 23.14 11.93 -45.96
N TRP A 2 22.92 13.21 -45.59
CA TRP A 2 23.40 13.78 -44.32
C TRP A 2 22.43 13.64 -43.12
N ALA A 3 21.14 13.37 -43.34
CA ALA A 3 20.15 13.25 -42.27
C ALA A 3 20.25 11.94 -41.43
N LEU A 4 20.86 10.89 -41.98
CA LEU A 4 21.07 9.61 -41.29
C LEU A 4 22.21 9.65 -40.26
N PHE A 5 23.12 10.61 -40.36
CA PHE A 5 24.29 10.69 -39.47
C PHE A 5 24.00 11.42 -38.15
N MET A 6 22.98 12.27 -38.10
CA MET A 6 22.63 13.05 -36.90
C MET A 6 21.86 12.27 -35.82
N ILE A 7 21.32 11.08 -36.11
CA ILE A 7 20.44 10.35 -35.17
C ILE A 7 21.23 9.45 -34.19
N ARG A 8 22.54 9.23 -34.39
CA ARG A 8 23.31 8.25 -33.61
C ARG A 8 24.34 8.86 -32.65
N ASN A 9 23.93 9.85 -31.86
CA ASN A 9 24.67 10.23 -30.65
C ASN A 9 23.94 9.72 -29.38
N VAL A 10 23.66 8.41 -29.33
CA VAL A 10 23.16 7.78 -28.11
C VAL A 10 24.35 7.63 -27.16
N LYS A 11 24.46 8.54 -26.17
CA LYS A 11 25.42 8.42 -25.07
C LYS A 11 25.29 7.02 -24.47
N LYS A 12 26.39 6.25 -24.45
CA LYS A 12 26.43 4.91 -23.85
C LYS A 12 26.14 5.04 -22.35
N GLN A 13 24.95 4.62 -21.91
CA GLN A 13 24.55 4.71 -20.52
C GLN A 13 25.38 3.74 -19.68
N ARG A 14 25.94 4.23 -18.56
CA ARG A 14 26.78 3.41 -17.68
C ARG A 14 25.90 2.42 -16.91
N PRO A 15 26.39 1.19 -16.63
CA PRO A 15 25.66 0.25 -15.80
C PRO A 15 25.49 0.82 -14.38
N VAL A 16 24.31 0.58 -13.80
CA VAL A 16 23.97 0.98 -12.42
C VAL A 16 23.75 -0.31 -11.62
N ASN A 17 24.41 -0.44 -10.47
CA ASN A 17 24.13 -1.55 -9.56
C ASN A 17 22.86 -1.25 -8.75
N LEU A 18 21.73 -1.77 -9.19
CA LEU A 18 20.42 -1.66 -8.52
C LEU A 18 19.78 -3.03 -8.27
N ASP A 19 20.61 -4.08 -8.21
CA ASP A 19 20.11 -5.39 -7.81
C ASP A 19 19.90 -5.41 -6.28
N LEU A 20 18.65 -5.18 -5.87
CA LEU A 20 18.26 -5.10 -4.46
C LEU A 20 18.54 -6.40 -3.70
N GLN A 21 18.65 -7.55 -4.37
CA GLN A 21 18.93 -8.84 -3.72
C GLN A 21 20.39 -8.94 -3.27
N THR A 22 21.28 -8.11 -3.85
CA THR A 22 22.70 -8.04 -3.47
C THR A 22 22.99 -7.10 -2.31
N ILE A 23 22.02 -6.24 -1.94
CA ILE A 23 22.17 -5.19 -0.94
C ILE A 23 21.65 -5.67 0.42
N ARG A 24 22.44 -5.48 1.48
CA ARG A 24 22.01 -5.75 2.86
C ARG A 24 21.33 -4.50 3.44
N PHE A 25 20.03 -4.60 3.74
CA PHE A 25 19.26 -3.51 4.33
C PHE A 25 19.29 -3.56 5.87
N PRO A 26 19.58 -2.44 6.56
CA PRO A 26 19.41 -2.36 8.01
C PRO A 26 17.92 -2.38 8.38
N ILE A 27 17.61 -2.72 9.63
CA ILE A 27 16.21 -2.82 10.10
C ILE A 27 15.45 -1.49 10.02
N THR A 28 16.14 -0.35 10.09
CA THR A 28 15.57 0.99 9.89
C THR A 28 15.08 1.19 8.46
N ALA A 29 15.77 0.64 7.45
CA ALA A 29 15.34 0.70 6.06
C ALA A 29 14.09 -0.17 5.82
N ILE A 30 14.04 -1.35 6.46
CA ILE A 30 12.85 -2.22 6.43
C ILE A 30 11.65 -1.52 7.06
N ALA A 31 11.83 -0.87 8.22
CA ALA A 31 10.77 -0.11 8.86
C ALA A 31 10.25 1.03 7.96
N SER A 32 11.16 1.75 7.29
CA SER A 32 10.79 2.84 6.38
C SER A 32 9.97 2.34 5.18
N ILE A 33 10.37 1.25 4.52
CA ILE A 33 9.60 0.74 3.37
C ILE A 33 8.26 0.16 3.80
N LEU A 34 8.19 -0.53 4.94
CA LEU A 34 6.92 -1.03 5.48
C LEU A 34 5.98 0.11 5.85
N HIS A 35 6.48 1.24 6.37
CA HIS A 35 5.65 2.41 6.67
C HIS A 35 5.06 3.04 5.39
N ARG A 36 5.84 3.07 4.29
CA ARG A 36 5.34 3.53 2.98
C ARG A 36 4.27 2.59 2.43
N VAL A 37 4.52 1.28 2.48
CA VAL A 37 3.56 0.26 2.01
C VAL A 37 2.27 0.32 2.84
N SER A 38 2.39 0.42 4.17
CA SER A 38 1.22 0.52 5.05
C SER A 38 0.40 1.78 4.79
N GLY A 39 1.05 2.92 4.44
CA GLY A 39 0.35 4.14 4.06
C GLY A 39 -0.52 3.97 2.80
N VAL A 40 0.00 3.29 1.77
CA VAL A 40 -0.77 2.98 0.56
C VAL A 40 -1.95 2.05 0.87
N ILE A 41 -1.73 1.03 1.73
CA ILE A 41 -2.81 0.13 2.19
C ILE A 41 -3.88 0.94 2.93
N THR A 42 -3.48 1.80 3.87
CA THR A 42 -4.41 2.64 4.64
C THR A 42 -5.21 3.57 3.74
N PHE A 43 -4.61 4.15 2.70
CA PHE A 43 -5.31 5.00 1.74
C PHE A 43 -6.47 4.27 1.06
N VAL A 44 -6.25 3.04 0.56
CA VAL A 44 -7.30 2.21 -0.03
C VAL A 44 -8.32 1.78 1.04
N ALA A 45 -7.85 1.45 2.24
CA ALA A 45 -8.70 1.02 3.34
C ALA A 45 -9.73 2.07 3.75
N VAL A 46 -9.42 3.37 3.65
CA VAL A 46 -10.38 4.45 3.94
C VAL A 46 -11.65 4.31 3.07
N GLY A 47 -11.50 4.01 1.77
CA GLY A 47 -12.65 3.81 0.89
C GLY A 47 -13.51 2.61 1.32
N ILE A 48 -12.87 1.49 1.68
CA ILE A 48 -13.55 0.29 2.17
C ILE A 48 -14.30 0.57 3.47
N LEU A 49 -13.64 1.25 4.42
CA LEU A 49 -14.23 1.57 5.72
C LEU A 49 -15.36 2.59 5.61
N LEU A 50 -15.26 3.59 4.73
CA LEU A 50 -16.33 4.55 4.48
C LEU A 50 -17.53 3.90 3.80
N TRP A 51 -17.31 2.96 2.87
CA TRP A 51 -18.39 2.16 2.29
C TRP A 51 -19.10 1.32 3.36
N LEU A 52 -18.34 0.58 4.16
CA LEU A 52 -18.90 -0.26 5.23
C LEU A 52 -19.65 0.57 6.27
N LEU A 53 -19.10 1.73 6.65
CA LEU A 53 -19.73 2.68 7.56
C LEU A 53 -21.04 3.21 6.94
N GLY A 54 -21.02 3.61 5.66
CA GLY A 54 -22.20 4.07 4.94
C GLY A 54 -23.32 3.03 4.91
N THR A 55 -23.00 1.77 4.62
CA THR A 55 -23.96 0.66 4.69
C THR A 55 -24.47 0.45 6.11
N SER A 56 -23.61 0.53 7.13
CA SER A 56 -24.03 0.34 8.52
C SER A 56 -24.98 1.44 9.04
N LEU A 57 -24.93 2.63 8.45
CA LEU A 57 -25.73 3.79 8.85
C LEU A 57 -26.96 4.03 7.96
N SER A 58 -27.16 3.23 6.91
CA SER A 58 -28.22 3.51 5.91
C SER A 58 -29.63 3.19 6.42
N SER A 59 -29.81 2.10 7.15
CA SER A 59 -31.08 1.65 7.74
C SER A 59 -30.82 0.46 8.70
N PRO A 60 -31.84 -0.03 9.45
CA PRO A 60 -31.71 -1.28 10.21
C PRO A 60 -31.27 -2.47 9.34
N GLU A 61 -31.84 -2.61 8.15
CA GLU A 61 -31.48 -3.67 7.19
C GLU A 61 -30.04 -3.49 6.68
N GLY A 62 -29.61 -2.24 6.47
CA GLY A 62 -28.22 -1.92 6.12
C GLY A 62 -27.23 -2.33 7.22
N PHE A 63 -27.59 -2.11 8.49
CA PHE A 63 -26.77 -2.55 9.62
C PHE A 63 -26.69 -4.08 9.71
N GLU A 64 -27.79 -4.79 9.51
CA GLU A 64 -27.80 -6.26 9.44
C GLU A 64 -26.94 -6.78 8.28
N GLN A 65 -27.00 -6.12 7.12
CA GLN A 65 -26.16 -6.45 5.98
C GLN A 65 -24.67 -6.25 6.29
N ALA A 66 -24.29 -5.10 6.87
CA ALA A 66 -22.90 -4.83 7.26
C ALA A 66 -22.41 -5.87 8.30
N SER A 67 -23.27 -6.23 9.25
CA SER A 67 -22.99 -7.27 10.25
C SER A 67 -22.80 -8.65 9.62
N ALA A 68 -23.64 -9.02 8.65
CA ALA A 68 -23.52 -10.28 7.91
C ALA A 68 -22.22 -10.34 7.09
N ILE A 69 -21.85 -9.24 6.41
CA ILE A 69 -20.57 -9.11 5.70
C ILE A 69 -19.40 -9.33 6.66
N MET A 70 -19.42 -8.68 7.82
CA MET A 70 -18.40 -8.83 8.87
C MET A 70 -18.39 -10.21 9.54
N GLY A 71 -19.45 -11.01 9.36
CA GLY A 71 -19.52 -12.39 9.84
C GLY A 71 -18.55 -13.34 9.12
N SER A 72 -18.23 -13.05 7.85
CA SER A 72 -17.36 -13.88 7.01
C SER A 72 -15.92 -13.91 7.51
N PHE A 73 -15.33 -15.11 7.61
CA PHE A 73 -13.92 -15.28 7.96
C PHE A 73 -12.98 -14.51 7.03
N PHE A 74 -13.26 -14.54 5.73
CA PHE A 74 -12.44 -13.83 4.73
C PHE A 74 -12.47 -12.32 4.95
N VAL A 75 -13.64 -11.76 5.24
CA VAL A 75 -13.79 -10.32 5.55
C VAL A 75 -13.09 -9.98 6.87
N LYS A 76 -13.19 -10.83 7.89
CA LYS A 76 -12.46 -10.65 9.15
C LYS A 76 -10.94 -10.64 8.94
N PHE A 77 -10.42 -11.49 8.07
CA PHE A 77 -9.00 -11.52 7.72
C PHE A 77 -8.56 -10.22 7.03
N ILE A 78 -9.35 -9.71 6.07
CA ILE A 78 -9.09 -8.42 5.43
C ILE A 78 -9.15 -7.27 6.45
N MET A 79 -10.18 -7.24 7.30
CA MET A 79 -10.34 -6.20 8.32
C MET A 79 -9.17 -6.22 9.31
N TRP A 80 -8.72 -7.40 9.74
CA TRP A 80 -7.53 -7.55 10.57
C TRP A 80 -6.27 -7.01 9.87
N GLY A 81 -6.10 -7.28 8.58
CA GLY A 81 -5.01 -6.74 7.78
C GLY A 81 -5.04 -5.20 7.68
N ILE A 82 -6.22 -4.62 7.46
CA ILE A 82 -6.43 -3.16 7.47
C ILE A 82 -6.02 -2.56 8.81
N LEU A 83 -6.53 -3.12 9.91
CA LEU A 83 -6.25 -2.61 11.26
C LEU A 83 -4.77 -2.76 11.62
N THR A 84 -4.13 -3.84 11.19
CA THR A 84 -2.69 -4.08 11.38
C THR A 84 -1.84 -3.08 10.60
N ALA A 85 -2.17 -2.84 9.32
CA ALA A 85 -1.47 -1.84 8.50
C ALA A 85 -1.64 -0.43 9.06
N LEU A 86 -2.85 -0.07 9.49
CA LEU A 86 -3.14 1.21 10.14
C LEU A 86 -2.34 1.37 11.44
N ALA A 87 -2.38 0.37 12.32
CA ALA A 87 -1.64 0.40 13.58
C ALA A 87 -0.13 0.55 13.35
N TYR A 88 0.43 -0.22 12.41
CA TYR A 88 1.83 -0.12 12.04
C TYR A 88 2.18 1.28 11.49
N HIS A 89 1.35 1.81 10.58
CA HIS A 89 1.57 3.11 9.98
C HIS A 89 1.60 4.22 11.04
N VAL A 90 0.64 4.20 11.97
CA VAL A 90 0.56 5.18 13.07
C VAL A 90 1.75 5.07 14.00
N VAL A 91 2.09 3.86 14.49
CA VAL A 91 3.20 3.66 15.44
C VAL A 91 4.54 4.10 14.84
N VAL A 92 4.84 3.70 13.60
CA VAL A 92 6.09 4.11 12.94
C VAL A 92 6.07 5.59 12.58
N GLY A 93 4.91 6.14 12.22
CA GLY A 93 4.74 7.57 11.99
C GLY A 93 5.05 8.40 13.24
N ILE A 94 4.61 7.97 14.42
CA ILE A 94 4.92 8.63 15.70
C ILE A 94 6.41 8.50 16.06
N ARG A 95 7.05 7.38 15.74
CA ARG A 95 8.49 7.16 15.99
C ARG A 95 9.37 8.10 15.15
N THR A 96 8.93 8.44 13.93
CA THR A 96 9.76 9.12 12.91
C THR A 96 10.02 10.56 13.30
#